data_AF-A0AA87DRI1-F1
#
_entry.id   AF-A0AA87DRI1-F1
#
_cell.length_a   1.000
_cell.length_b   1.000
_cell.length_c   1.000
_cell.angle_alpha   90.00
_cell.angle_beta   90.00
_cell.angle_gamma   90.00
#
_symmetry.space_group_name_H-M   'P 1'
#
loop_
_entity.id
_entity.type
_entity.pdbx_description
1 polymer ?
#
loop_
_entity_poly.entity_id
_entity_poly.type
_entity_poly.pdbx_seq_one_letter_code
_entity_poly.pdbx_strand_id
1 'polypeptide(L)'
;MHEIREAIKAKDSVELEKYIDMDTRGLSKGVSKAINTMKKHKEYMLNAVKYKYSNGPLEGFNNKIKLLKRVSYGYSSFSNFRLRILIMSRLFVSEYKNNVKLKENKKKSKQQNAA
;
A
#
# COMPACT_ATOMS: atom_id res chain seq x y z
N MET A 1 -18.26 5.70 -18.07
CA MET A 1 -17.01 5.98 -17.33
C MET A 1 -17.26 6.79 -16.07
N HIS A 2 -18.12 7.81 -16.13
CA HIS A 2 -18.53 8.60 -14.96
C HIS A 2 -19.19 7.70 -13.89
N GLU A 3 -19.99 6.75 -14.33
CA GLU A 3 -20.77 5.81 -13.51
C GLU A 3 -19.86 4.88 -12.69
N ILE A 4 -18.81 4.34 -13.31
CA ILE A 4 -17.80 3.50 -12.63
C ILE A 4 -17.12 4.28 -11.49
N ARG A 5 -16.81 5.56 -11.72
CA ARG A 5 -16.19 6.42 -10.70
C ARG A 5 -17.14 6.64 -9.53
N GLU A 6 -18.41 6.89 -9.79
CA GLU A 6 -19.40 7.10 -8.73
C GLU A 6 -19.65 5.81 -7.93
N ALA A 7 -19.75 4.64 -8.58
CA ALA A 7 -19.85 3.35 -7.88
C ALA A 7 -18.66 3.10 -6.94
N ILE A 8 -17.43 3.42 -7.38
CA ILE A 8 -16.23 3.32 -6.53
C ILE A 8 -16.29 4.28 -5.33
N LYS A 9 -16.75 5.53 -5.53
CA LYS A 9 -16.90 6.51 -4.44
C LYS A 9 -17.97 6.09 -3.45
N ALA A 10 -19.11 5.61 -3.94
CA ALA A 10 -20.22 5.10 -3.14
C ALA A 10 -19.90 3.79 -2.42
N LYS A 11 -18.80 3.13 -2.80
CA LYS A 11 -18.40 1.79 -2.35
C LYS A 11 -19.46 0.73 -2.62
N ASP A 12 -20.19 0.86 -3.72
CA ASP A 12 -21.16 -0.14 -4.15
C ASP A 12 -20.46 -1.19 -5.02
N SER A 13 -20.20 -2.36 -4.43
CA SER A 13 -19.56 -3.48 -5.14
C SER A 13 -20.45 -4.11 -6.20
N VAL A 14 -21.77 -4.09 -6.02
CA VAL A 14 -22.74 -4.72 -6.92
C VAL A 14 -22.87 -3.87 -8.19
N GLU A 15 -22.99 -2.57 -8.01
CA GLU A 15 -23.07 -1.62 -9.13
C GLU A 15 -21.75 -1.58 -9.91
N LEU A 16 -20.60 -1.61 -9.21
CA LEU A 16 -19.29 -1.70 -9.86
C LEU A 16 -19.15 -2.98 -10.70
N GLU A 17 -19.55 -4.13 -10.18
CA GLU A 17 -19.49 -5.41 -10.88
C GLU A 17 -20.29 -5.38 -12.19
N LYS A 18 -21.51 -4.84 -12.14
CA LYS A 18 -22.38 -4.67 -13.32
C LYS A 18 -21.68 -3.86 -14.42
N TYR A 19 -21.01 -2.77 -14.07
CA TYR A 19 -20.32 -1.94 -15.07
C TYR A 19 -19.03 -2.58 -15.59
N ILE A 20 -18.31 -3.33 -14.77
CA ILE A 20 -17.12 -4.07 -15.21
C ILE A 20 -17.51 -5.13 -16.23
N ASP A 21 -18.65 -5.81 -16.04
CA ASP A 21 -19.09 -6.91 -16.91
C ASP A 21 -19.80 -6.46 -18.20
N MET A 22 -19.99 -5.15 -18.41
CA MET A 22 -20.69 -4.62 -19.58
C MET A 22 -20.06 -5.09 -20.91
N ASP A 23 -20.89 -5.17 -21.95
CA ASP A 23 -20.42 -5.42 -23.30
C ASP A 23 -19.59 -4.22 -23.82
N THR A 24 -18.44 -4.51 -24.42
CA THR A 24 -17.53 -3.50 -24.95
C THR A 24 -17.66 -3.31 -26.46
N ARG A 25 -18.55 -4.08 -27.13
CA ARG A 25 -18.84 -3.94 -28.56
C ARG A 25 -19.49 -2.58 -28.81
N GLY A 26 -18.92 -1.81 -29.74
CA GLY A 26 -19.39 -0.45 -30.06
C GLY A 26 -18.72 0.68 -29.26
N LEU A 27 -17.86 0.35 -28.29
CA LEU A 27 -17.07 1.36 -27.57
C LEU A 27 -15.78 1.71 -28.32
N SER A 28 -15.24 2.91 -28.07
CA SER A 28 -13.94 3.29 -28.61
C SER A 28 -12.84 2.36 -28.09
N LYS A 29 -11.81 2.14 -28.91
CA LYS A 29 -10.69 1.23 -28.57
C LYS A 29 -10.07 1.52 -27.20
N GLY A 30 -9.97 2.79 -26.81
CA GLY A 30 -9.44 3.19 -25.51
C GLY A 30 -10.34 2.77 -24.34
N VAL A 31 -11.65 2.97 -24.49
CA VAL A 31 -12.64 2.61 -23.46
C VAL A 31 -12.76 1.09 -23.34
N SER A 32 -12.84 0.36 -24.46
CA SER A 32 -12.86 -1.11 -24.45
C SER A 32 -11.61 -1.68 -23.79
N LYS A 33 -10.42 -1.10 -24.05
CA LYS A 33 -9.17 -1.52 -23.40
C LYS A 33 -9.19 -1.29 -21.89
N ALA A 34 -9.73 -0.16 -21.44
CA ALA A 34 -9.88 0.13 -20.01
C ALA A 34 -10.82 -0.88 -19.33
N ILE A 35 -11.99 -1.13 -19.92
CA ILE A 35 -12.96 -2.10 -19.39
C ILE A 35 -12.37 -3.52 -19.36
N ASN A 36 -11.69 -3.94 -20.41
CA ASN A 36 -11.03 -5.26 -20.44
C ASN A 36 -9.93 -5.39 -19.37
N THR A 37 -9.23 -4.30 -19.07
CA THR A 37 -8.25 -4.26 -17.97
C THR A 37 -8.95 -4.38 -16.61
N MET A 38 -10.07 -3.70 -16.43
CA MET A 38 -10.89 -3.81 -15.22
C MET A 38 -11.46 -5.22 -15.06
N LYS A 39 -11.95 -5.85 -16.14
CA LYS A 39 -12.38 -7.26 -16.16
C LYS A 39 -11.25 -8.21 -15.73
N LYS A 40 -10.04 -8.02 -16.26
CA LYS A 40 -8.85 -8.81 -15.90
C LYS A 40 -8.50 -8.70 -14.41
N HIS A 41 -8.72 -7.54 -13.80
CA HIS A 41 -8.39 -7.26 -12.40
C HIS A 41 -9.62 -7.11 -11.49
N LYS A 42 -10.76 -7.69 -11.90
CA LYS A 42 -12.07 -7.52 -11.26
C LYS A 42 -12.04 -7.82 -9.78
N GLU A 43 -11.44 -8.94 -9.39
CA GLU A 43 -11.33 -9.35 -7.98
C GLU A 43 -10.65 -8.28 -7.11
N TYR A 44 -9.54 -7.72 -7.58
CA TYR A 44 -8.82 -6.66 -6.85
C TYR A 44 -9.65 -5.38 -6.72
N MET A 45 -10.40 -5.02 -7.75
CA MET A 45 -11.28 -3.84 -7.73
C MET A 45 -12.44 -4.02 -6.76
N LEU A 46 -13.08 -5.20 -6.75
CA LEU A 46 -14.15 -5.52 -5.80
C LEU A 46 -13.62 -5.54 -4.36
N ASN A 47 -12.44 -6.10 -4.14
CA ASN A 47 -11.79 -6.07 -2.83
C ASN A 47 -11.45 -4.63 -2.38
N ALA A 48 -11.01 -3.76 -3.28
CA ALA A 48 -10.72 -2.36 -2.99
C ALA A 48 -11.97 -1.57 -2.56
N VAL A 49 -13.15 -1.93 -3.08
CA VAL A 49 -14.43 -1.34 -2.68
C VAL A 49 -14.94 -1.94 -1.36
N LYS A 50 -14.82 -3.27 -1.20
CA LYS A 50 -15.30 -4.02 -0.03
C LYS A 50 -14.58 -3.62 1.26
N TYR A 51 -13.26 -3.45 1.21
CA TYR A 51 -12.46 -3.18 2.40
C TYR A 51 -12.13 -1.69 2.56
N LYS A 52 -11.90 -1.26 3.80
CA LYS A 52 -11.52 0.13 4.11
C LYS A 52 -10.02 0.42 3.93
N TYR A 53 -9.24 -0.56 3.49
CA TYR A 53 -7.80 -0.41 3.30
C TYR A 53 -7.49 0.38 2.03
N SER A 54 -6.65 1.40 2.16
CA SER A 54 -6.15 2.16 1.02
C SER A 54 -4.70 1.77 0.72
N ASN A 55 -4.35 1.78 -0.57
CA ASN A 55 -2.96 1.64 -1.00
C ASN A 55 -2.14 2.93 -0.80
N GLY A 56 -2.75 4.02 -0.31
CA GLY A 56 -2.10 5.32 -0.15
C GLY A 56 -0.81 5.30 0.66
N PRO A 57 -0.75 4.64 1.84
CA PRO A 57 0.50 4.49 2.58
C PRO A 57 1.59 3.76 1.79
N LEU A 58 1.24 2.67 1.11
CA LEU A 58 2.16 1.88 0.28
C LEU A 58 2.71 2.69 -0.91
N GLU A 59 1.83 3.44 -1.58
CA GLU A 59 2.21 4.38 -2.64
C GLU A 59 3.15 5.46 -2.11
N GLY A 60 2.86 6.00 -0.93
CA GLY A 60 3.73 6.96 -0.24
C GLY A 60 5.13 6.41 0.02
N PHE A 61 5.24 5.15 0.50
CA PHE A 61 6.53 4.48 0.66
C PHE A 61 7.25 4.29 -0.67
N ASN A 62 6.56 3.79 -1.70
CA ASN A 62 7.13 3.60 -3.02
C ASN A 62 7.66 4.92 -3.62
N ASN A 63 6.95 6.03 -3.43
CA ASN A 63 7.38 7.34 -3.88
C ASN A 63 8.63 7.83 -3.13
N LYS A 64 8.70 7.65 -1.80
CA LYS A 64 9.90 7.97 -1.03
C LYS A 64 11.12 7.16 -1.48
N ILE A 65 10.95 5.87 -1.75
CA ILE A 65 12.03 4.99 -2.23
C ILE A 65 12.49 5.43 -3.62
N LYS A 66 11.56 5.73 -4.54
CA LYS A 66 11.88 6.25 -5.88
C LYS A 66 12.61 7.59 -5.81
N LEU A 67 12.18 8.49 -4.94
CA LEU A 67 12.85 9.77 -4.71
C LEU A 67 14.28 9.54 -4.19
N LEU A 68 14.45 8.67 -3.19
CA LEU A 68 15.76 8.34 -2.62
C LEU A 68 16.72 7.82 -3.69
N LYS A 69 16.24 6.91 -4.56
CA LYS A 69 17.04 6.38 -5.68
C LYS A 69 17.47 7.48 -6.65
N ARG A 70 16.60 8.45 -6.93
CA ARG A 70 16.87 9.57 -7.85
C ARG A 70 17.88 10.54 -7.26
N VAL A 71 17.71 10.96 -6.01
CA VAL A 71 18.58 11.97 -5.37
C VAL A 71 19.96 11.42 -4.99
N SER A 72 20.09 10.10 -4.82
CA SER A 72 21.38 9.47 -4.55
C SER A 72 22.19 9.15 -5.81
N TYR A 73 21.63 9.38 -7.01
CA TYR A 73 22.19 8.92 -8.29
C TYR A 73 22.39 7.40 -8.35
N GLY A 74 21.54 6.65 -7.65
CA GLY A 74 21.68 5.20 -7.46
C GLY A 74 22.54 4.84 -6.24
N TYR A 75 22.57 3.56 -5.91
CA TYR A 75 23.43 3.01 -4.86
C TYR A 75 24.18 1.83 -5.47
N SER A 76 25.49 1.77 -5.25
CA SER A 76 26.31 0.64 -5.72
C SER A 76 26.04 -0.66 -4.96
N SER A 77 25.49 -0.56 -3.74
CA SER A 77 25.13 -1.70 -2.90
C SER A 77 23.66 -1.62 -2.50
N PHE A 78 22.90 -2.68 -2.80
CA PHE A 78 21.51 -2.82 -2.37
C PHE A 78 21.38 -2.85 -0.85
N SER A 79 22.35 -3.44 -0.14
CA SER A 79 22.36 -3.46 1.33
C SER A 79 22.40 -2.05 1.91
N ASN A 80 23.21 -1.15 1.33
CA ASN A 80 23.29 0.24 1.75
C ASN A 80 22.00 1.01 1.42
N PHE A 81 21.41 0.74 0.24
CA PHE A 81 20.13 1.33 -0.13
C PHE A 81 19.02 0.91 0.83
N ARG A 82 18.93 -0.38 1.14
CA ARG A 82 17.97 -0.95 2.09
C ARG A 82 18.15 -0.34 3.48
N LEU A 83 19.39 -0.26 3.98
CA LEU A 83 19.68 0.34 5.28
C LEU A 83 19.22 1.81 5.32
N ARG A 84 19.50 2.58 4.27
CA ARG A 84 19.04 3.96 4.17
C ARG A 84 17.51 4.07 4.19
N ILE A 85 16.79 3.20 3.48
CA ILE A 85 15.32 3.16 3.49
C ILE A 85 14.80 2.89 4.91
N LEU A 86 15.37 1.91 5.61
CA LEU A 86 14.96 1.56 6.97
C LEU A 86 15.18 2.70 7.96
N ILE A 87 16.34 3.36 7.89
CA ILE A 87 16.67 4.52 8.73
C ILE A 87 15.70 5.67 8.44
N MET A 88 15.50 6.04 7.18
CA MET A 88 14.61 7.14 6.79
C MET A 88 13.14 6.87 7.13
N SER A 89 12.72 5.60 7.08
CA SER A 89 11.35 5.20 7.41
C SER A 89 11.14 5.05 8.92
N ARG A 90 12.16 5.30 9.76
CA ARG A 90 12.14 5.02 11.22
C ARG A 90 11.79 3.57 11.55
N LEU A 91 12.03 2.66 10.62
CA LEU A 91 11.84 1.21 10.78
C LEU A 91 13.12 0.53 11.25
N PHE A 92 14.25 1.23 11.21
CA PHE A 92 15.48 0.77 11.82
C PHE A 92 15.42 0.96 13.34
N VAL A 93 15.53 -0.14 14.07
CA VAL A 93 15.77 -0.15 15.51
C VAL A 93 17.16 -0.71 15.73
N SER A 94 18.06 0.11 16.29
CA SER A 94 19.39 -0.39 16.64
C SER A 94 19.26 -1.46 17.72
N GLU A 95 20.16 -2.45 17.68
CA GLU A 95 20.22 -3.51 18.71
C GLU A 95 20.34 -2.90 20.11
N TYR A 96 21.12 -1.82 20.25
CA TYR A 96 21.17 -1.04 21.49
C TYR A 96 19.79 -0.58 21.97
N LYS A 97 19.01 0.06 21.09
CA LYS A 97 17.69 0.61 21.45
C LYS A 97 16.67 -0.51 21.75
N ASN A 98 16.77 -1.64 21.06
CA ASN A 98 16.00 -2.85 21.37
C ASN A 98 16.37 -3.42 22.75
N ASN A 99 17.66 -3.54 23.04
CA ASN A 99 18.16 -4.06 24.31
C ASN A 99 17.80 -3.15 25.50
N VAL A 100 17.82 -1.82 25.33
CA VAL A 100 17.34 -0.87 26.34
C VAL A 100 15.83 -1.06 26.58
N LYS A 101 15.03 -1.12 25.51
CA LYS A 101 13.57 -1.30 25.61
C LYS A 101 13.19 -2.65 26.25
N LEU A 102 13.94 -3.72 25.95
CA LEU A 102 13.82 -5.03 26.58
C LEU A 102 14.14 -4.98 28.09
N LYS A 103 15.19 -4.27 28.48
CA LYS A 103 15.56 -4.08 29.89
C LYS A 103 14.50 -3.27 30.66
N GLU A 104 13.96 -2.21 30.07
CA GLU A 104 12.89 -1.40 30.67
C GLU A 104 11.59 -2.19 30.86
N ASN A 105 11.19 -2.97 29.85
CA ASN A 105 10.01 -3.83 29.93
C ASN A 105 10.16 -4.92 31.00
N LYS A 106 11.35 -5.54 31.13
CA LYS A 106 11.65 -6.49 32.22
C LYS A 106 11.61 -5.84 33.60
N LYS A 107 11.92 -4.55 33.73
CA LYS A 107 11.88 -3.83 35.02
C LYS A 107 10.43 -3.49 35.41
N LYS A 108 9.61 -3.07 34.44
CA LYS A 108 8.17 -2.82 34.65
C LYS A 108 7.40 -4.10 35.02
N SER A 109 7.67 -5.22 34.36
CA SER A 109 7.01 -6.49 34.70
C SER A 109 7.39 -7.02 36.09
N LYS A 110 8.62 -6.77 36.55
CA LYS A 110 9.04 -7.10 37.93
C LYS A 110 8.35 -6.23 38.99
N GLN A 111 8.06 -4.96 38.70
CA GLN A 111 7.34 -4.07 39.62
C GLN A 111 5.84 -4.41 39.70
N GLN A 112 5.23 -4.87 38.60
CA GLN A 112 3.82 -5.26 38.57
C GLN A 112 3.54 -6.58 39.29
N ASN A 113 4.51 -7.51 39.35
CA ASN A 113 4.36 -8.78 40.05
C ASN A 113 4.75 -8.71 41.55
N ALA A 114 5.15 -7.53 42.03
CA ALA A 114 5.55 -7.29 43.42
C ALA A 114 4.52 -6.44 44.20
N ALA A 115 3.39 -6.09 43.57
CA ALA A 115 2.22 -5.46 44.16
C ALA A 115 1.08 -6.47 44.23
#